data_AF-A0A645C581-F1
#
_entry.id   AF-A0A645C581-F1
#
_cell.length_a   1.000
_cell.length_b   1.000
_cell.length_c   1.000
_cell.angle_alpha   90.00
_cell.angle_beta   90.00
_cell.angle_gamma   90.00
#
_symmetry.space_group_name_H-M   'P 1'
#
loop_
_entity.id
_entity.type
_entity.pdbx_description
1 polymer ?
#
loop_
_entity_poly.entity_id
_entity_poly.type
_entity_poly.pdbx_seq_one_letter_code
_entity_poly.pdbx_strand_id
1 'polypeptide(L)' 'MEITRKSFKYLEGQNSDGDDIAGVIISTFEDKLIIGVTERHGGDIEVVLDLENAKELMDVLSAAIDNIKEYRENNYKDEI' A
#
# COMPACT_ATOMS: atom_id res chain seq x y z
N MET A 1 7.85 22.49 5.23
CA MET A 1 7.49 21.64 4.07
C MET A 1 6.25 20.88 4.49
N GLU A 2 5.16 20.96 3.73
CA GLU A 2 3.94 20.24 4.08
C GLU A 2 4.16 18.75 3.79
N ILE A 3 4.10 17.95 4.84
CA ILE A 3 4.34 16.51 4.77
C ILE A 3 3.03 15.86 4.30
N THR A 4 2.98 15.41 3.06
CA THR A 4 1.75 14.89 2.46
C THR A 4 1.78 13.37 2.39
N ARG A 5 1.00 12.72 3.25
CA ARG A 5 0.66 11.30 3.07
C ARG A 5 -0.35 11.17 1.92
N LYS A 6 -0.08 10.31 0.94
CA LYS A 6 -1.03 9.98 -0.13
C LYS A 6 -1.50 8.54 0.02
N SER A 7 -2.78 8.35 0.30
CA SER A 7 -3.41 7.03 0.32
C SER A 7 -3.84 6.63 -1.08
N PHE A 8 -3.54 5.40 -1.50
CA PHE A 8 -3.86 4.91 -2.83
C PHE A 8 -5.09 4.01 -2.83
N LYS A 9 -5.11 2.99 -1.97
CA LYS A 9 -6.25 2.07 -1.88
C LYS A 9 -6.29 1.32 -0.55
N TYR A 10 -7.50 0.92 -0.21
CA TYR A 10 -7.81 -0.11 0.78
C TYR A 10 -8.48 -1.29 0.05
N LEU A 11 -7.92 -2.49 0.21
CA LEU A 11 -8.44 -3.75 -0.35
C LEU A 11 -8.91 -4.62 0.81
N GLU A 12 -10.16 -5.08 0.79
CA GLU A 12 -10.71 -6.02 1.77
C GLU A 12 -10.74 -7.44 1.19
N GLY A 13 -10.35 -8.41 2.00
CA GLY A 13 -10.41 -9.82 1.72
C GLY A 13 -10.72 -10.62 2.98
N GLN A 14 -10.48 -11.92 2.94
CA GLN A 14 -10.51 -12.77 4.13
C GLN A 14 -9.11 -12.84 4.75
N ASN A 15 -9.03 -13.07 6.06
CA ASN A 15 -7.77 -13.52 6.67
C ASN A 15 -7.42 -14.95 6.21
N SER A 16 -6.20 -15.40 6.51
CA SER A 16 -5.72 -16.75 6.14
C SER A 16 -6.55 -17.88 6.74
N ASP A 17 -7.16 -17.64 7.91
CA ASP A 17 -8.05 -18.58 8.59
C ASP A 17 -9.47 -18.63 7.97
N GLY A 18 -9.81 -17.67 7.10
CA GLY A 18 -11.08 -17.61 6.38
C GLY A 18 -12.29 -17.14 7.20
N ASP A 19 -12.08 -16.87 8.49
CA ASP A 19 -13.14 -16.59 9.46
C ASP A 19 -13.45 -15.09 9.60
N ASP A 20 -12.53 -14.20 9.20
CA ASP A 20 -12.63 -12.77 9.41
C ASP A 20 -12.26 -11.92 8.18
N ILE A 21 -12.68 -10.65 8.22
CA ILE A 21 -12.28 -9.63 7.24
C ILE A 21 -10.88 -9.12 7.60
N ALA A 22 -9.99 -9.16 6.60
CA ALA A 22 -8.69 -8.52 6.64
C ALA A 22 -8.53 -7.55 5.47
N GLY A 23 -7.61 -6.61 5.55
CA GLY A 23 -7.41 -5.66 4.46
C GLY A 23 -6.02 -5.07 4.35
N VAL A 24 -5.67 -4.64 3.14
CA VAL A 24 -4.37 -4.02 2.80
C VAL A 24 -4.57 -2.54 2.53
N ILE A 25 -3.78 -1.69 3.18
CA ILE A 25 -3.74 -0.24 2.97
C ILE A 25 -2.39 0.11 2.33
N ILE A 26 -2.44 0.74 1.16
CA ILE A 26 -1.24 1.25 0.49
C ILE A 26 -1.21 2.78 0.57
N SER A 27 -0.12 3.34 1.05
CA SER A 27 0.11 4.78 1.12
C SER A 27 1.56 5.13 0.80
N THR A 28 1.83 6.35 0.37
CA THR A 28 3.18 6.91 0.31
C THR A 28 3.34 8.02 1.35
N PHE A 29 4.56 8.19 1.83
CA PHE A 29 4.98 9.28 2.69
C PHE A 29 6.37 9.71 2.22
N GLU A 30 6.44 10.87 1.56
CA GLU A 30 7.66 11.35 0.90
C GLU A 30 8.20 10.29 -0.08
N ASP A 31 9.41 9.80 0.14
CA ASP A 31 10.05 8.78 -0.69
C ASP A 31 9.86 7.35 -0.18
N LYS A 32 8.93 7.14 0.77
CA LYS A 32 8.65 5.85 1.42
C LYS A 32 7.30 5.31 1.00
N LEU A 33 7.26 4.00 0.76
CA LEU A 33 6.04 3.23 0.62
C LEU A 33 5.64 2.66 1.98
N ILE A 34 4.36 2.79 2.34
CA ILE A 34 3.77 2.22 3.55
C ILE A 34 2.72 1.21 3.11
N ILE A 35 2.92 -0.03 3.54
CA ILE A 35 1.96 -1.13 3.37
C ILE A 35 1.48 -1.49 4.77
N GLY A 36 0.23 -1.13 5.07
CA GLY A 36 -0.45 -1.57 6.28
C GLY A 36 -1.29 -2.79 5.96
N VAL A 37 -1.32 -3.76 6.86
CA VAL A 37 -2.29 -4.85 6.81
C VAL A 37 -3.09 -4.80 8.11
N THR A 38 -4.41 -4.85 8.00
CA THR A 38 -5.34 -4.75 9.13
C THR A 38 -6.13 -6.03 9.25
N GLU A 39 -6.14 -6.62 10.43
CA GLU A 39 -7.01 -7.73 10.79
C GLU A 39 -7.79 -7.35 12.05
N ARG A 40 -9.06 -7.75 12.13
CA ARG A 40 -9.95 -7.36 13.21
C ARG A 40 -9.59 -8.00 14.58
N HIS A 41 -8.97 -9.17 14.59
CA HIS A 41 -8.78 -9.97 15.81
C HIS A 41 -7.32 -10.19 16.23
N GLY A 42 -6.35 -9.57 15.56
CA GLY A 42 -4.95 -9.52 15.99
C GLY A 42 -4.20 -10.87 15.91
N GLY A 43 -4.67 -11.77 15.05
CA GLY A 43 -4.00 -13.01 14.65
C GLY A 43 -2.99 -12.77 13.53
N ASP A 44 -2.78 -13.81 12.70
CA ASP A 44 -1.86 -13.71 11.57
C ASP A 44 -2.38 -12.69 10.55
N ILE A 45 -1.56 -11.67 10.29
CA ILE A 45 -1.94 -10.49 9.51
C ILE A 45 -1.75 -10.76 8.00
N GLU A 46 -2.39 -11.81 7.51
CA GLU A 46 -2.38 -12.20 6.10
C GLU A 46 -3.74 -11.87 5.46
N VAL A 47 -3.72 -11.41 4.20
CA VAL A 47 -4.94 -11.16 3.42
C VAL A 47 -4.95 -12.12 2.24
N VAL A 48 -6.00 -12.92 2.16
CA VAL A 48 -6.27 -13.77 1.02
C VAL A 48 -6.86 -12.90 -0.10
N LEU A 49 -6.15 -12.85 -1.22
CA LEU A 49 -6.58 -12.14 -2.43
C LEU A 49 -6.83 -13.17 -3.54
N ASP A 50 -7.99 -13.05 -4.19
CA ASP A 50 -8.20 -13.72 -5.47
C ASP A 50 -7.35 -13.08 -6.58
N LEU A 51 -7.40 -13.66 -7.78
CA LEU A 51 -6.59 -13.18 -8.92
C LEU A 51 -6.92 -11.74 -9.32
N GLU A 52 -8.16 -11.30 -9.18
CA GLU A 52 -8.59 -9.96 -9.57
C GLU A 52 -8.05 -8.92 -8.57
N ASN A 53 -8.25 -9.19 -7.28
CA ASN A 53 -7.75 -8.36 -6.19
C ASN A 53 -6.21 -8.33 -6.15
N ALA A 54 -5.54 -9.43 -6.48
CA ALA A 54 -4.09 -9.49 -6.59
C ALA A 54 -3.55 -8.62 -7.74
N LYS A 55 -4.24 -8.61 -8.90
CA LYS A 55 -3.90 -7.70 -10.02
C LYS A 55 -4.09 -6.25 -9.62
N GLU A 56 -5.20 -5.96 -8.94
CA GLU A 56 -5.47 -4.61 -8.49
C GLU A 56 -4.43 -4.13 -7.46
N LEU A 57 -3.98 -4.99 -6.54
CA LEU A 57 -2.87 -4.67 -5.64
C LEU A 57 -1.60 -4.30 -6.41
N MET A 58 -1.27 -5.02 -7.49
CA MET A 58 -0.10 -4.74 -8.32
C MET A 58 -0.20 -3.38 -9.04
N ASP A 59 -1.37 -3.03 -9.54
CA ASP A 59 -1.60 -1.74 -10.19
C ASP A 59 -1.46 -0.58 -9.19
N VAL A 60 -2.01 -0.76 -7.99
CA VAL A 60 -1.89 0.20 -6.89
C VAL A 60 -0.44 0.38 -6.44
N LEU A 61 0.31 -0.72 -6.28
CA LEU A 61 1.72 -0.68 -5.91
C LEU A 61 2.55 0.04 -6.97
N SER A 62 2.26 -0.20 -8.24
CA SER A 62 2.92 0.47 -9.36
C SER A 62 2.72 1.99 -9.31
N ALA A 63 1.47 2.42 -9.12
CA ALA A 63 1.14 3.84 -8.98
C ALA A 63 1.80 4.50 -7.76
N ALA A 64 1.91 3.78 -6.63
CA ALA A 64 2.58 4.27 -5.44
C ALA A 64 4.11 4.42 -5.65
N ILE A 65 4.73 3.46 -6.33
CA ILE A 65 6.14 3.52 -6.70
C ILE A 65 6.43 4.70 -7.63
N ASP A 66 5.58 4.94 -8.64
CA ASP A 66 5.77 6.06 -9.56
C ASP A 66 5.64 7.42 -8.84
N ASN A 67 4.71 7.52 -7.88
CA ASN A 67 4.63 8.71 -7.05
C ASN A 67 5.90 8.96 -6.21
N ILE A 68 6.54 7.91 -5.69
CA ILE A 68 7.82 8.02 -4.98
C ILE A 68 8.93 8.49 -5.93
N LYS A 69 8.97 7.98 -7.16
CA LYS A 69 9.95 8.43 -8.17
C LYS A 69 9.77 9.91 -8.49
N GLU A 70 8.54 10.35 -8.73
CA GLU A 70 8.23 11.77 -8.95
C GLU A 70 8.65 12.63 -7.76
N TYR A 71 8.39 12.20 -6.53
CA TYR A 71 8.84 12.91 -5.34
C TYR A 71 10.36 13.03 -5.30
N ARG A 72 11.09 11.94 -5.60
CA ARG A 72 12.56 11.97 -5.61
C ARG A 72 13.12 12.89 -6.69
N GLU A 73 12.60 12.81 -7.90
CA GLU A 73 12.99 13.69 -9.00
C GLU A 73 12.72 15.16 -8.68
N ASN A 74 11.66 15.48 -7.94
CA ASN A 74 11.36 16.88 -7.63
C ASN A 74 12.17 17.44 -6.46
N ASN A 75 12.75 16.59 -5.60
CA ASN A 75 13.38 17.03 -4.35
C ASN A 75 14.88 16.71 -4.24
N TYR A 76 15.42 15.80 -5.06
CA TYR A 76 16.84 15.39 -5.03
C TYR A 76 17.55 15.54 -6.39
N LYS A 77 17.04 16.43 -7.26
CA LYS A 77 17.58 16.66 -8.63
C LYS A 77 19.05 17.09 -8.68
N ASP A 78 19.60 17.58 -7.56
CA ASP A 78 20.93 18.15 -7.46
C ASP A 78 21.94 17.30 -6.65
N GLU A 79 21.60 16.06 -6.27
CA GLU A 79 22.47 15.17 -5.46
C GLU A 79 23.21 14.07 -6.27
N ILE A 80 23.21 14.14 -7.61
CA ILE A 80 23.93 13.20 -8.51
C ILE A 80 24.98 13.92 -9.33
#